data_AF-A0A3P1T2K6-F1
#
_entry.id   AF-A0A3P1T2K6-F1
#
_cell.length_a   1.000
_cell.length_b   1.000
_cell.length_c   1.000
_cell.angle_alpha   90.00
_cell.angle_beta   90.00
_cell.angle_gamma   90.00
#
_symmetry.space_group_name_H-M   'P 1'
#
loop_
_entity.id
_entity.type
_entity.pdbx_description
1 polymer ?
#
loop_
_entity_poly.entity_id
_entity_poly.type
_entity_poly.pdbx_seq_one_letter_code
_entity_poly.pdbx_strand_id
1 'polypeptide(L)'
;MTELVERHLLGVGLEYLDTFPVVVIEGARQVGRSTLAQQLLQVRPGIQVTLDVPAQLAAALEDPEAFLRQGGEGTLAIDEAQLAPGQLEPITADVLGGHFKAFLATELLKQQSWSTEQFQLFHYRDRTGIEVDLVAELADGSAVGIEVKTSSSHRPEHFKGLRFLRDRLGSRFRCGVVLGMFQQGFQISDRLIGLPASALWELPAPDQR
;
A
#
# COMPACT_ATOMS: atom_id res chain seq x y z
N MET A 1 -28.44 26.86 -1.96
CA MET A 1 -27.07 26.33 -1.87
C MET A 1 -27.07 25.32 -0.74
N THR A 2 -27.01 24.04 -1.07
CA THR A 2 -27.15 22.94 -0.11
C THR A 2 -25.94 22.95 0.83
N GLU A 3 -26.16 23.06 2.14
CA GLU A 3 -25.12 22.94 3.17
C GLU A 3 -24.36 21.62 2.97
N LEU A 4 -23.05 21.71 2.72
CA LEU A 4 -22.17 20.56 2.72
C LEU A 4 -22.04 20.08 4.17
N VAL A 5 -22.34 18.80 4.43
CA VAL A 5 -22.16 18.18 5.75
C VAL A 5 -20.70 18.35 6.20
N GLU A 6 -20.51 18.81 7.44
CA GLU A 6 -19.19 18.98 8.03
C GLU A 6 -18.46 17.63 8.09
N ARG A 7 -17.33 17.51 7.39
CA ARG A 7 -16.54 16.28 7.39
C ARG A 7 -15.77 16.18 8.71
N HIS A 8 -16.07 15.15 9.51
CA HIS A 8 -15.31 14.83 10.73
C HIS A 8 -13.80 14.67 10.49
N LEU A 9 -13.39 14.32 9.25
CA LEU A 9 -11.99 14.13 8.89
C LEU A 9 -11.20 15.43 8.64
N LEU A 10 -11.86 16.59 8.55
CA LEU A 10 -11.15 17.85 8.31
C LEU A 10 -10.21 18.17 9.48
N GLY A 11 -10.70 18.08 10.71
CA GLY A 11 -9.88 18.32 11.92
C GLY A 11 -8.70 17.36 12.02
N VAL A 12 -8.94 16.07 11.78
CA VAL A 12 -7.89 15.03 11.77
C VAL A 12 -6.86 15.29 10.67
N GLY A 13 -7.29 15.69 9.48
CA GLY A 13 -6.39 16.00 8.38
C GLY A 13 -5.48 17.20 8.68
N LEU A 14 -5.98 18.23 9.36
CA LEU A 14 -5.18 19.38 9.78
C LEU A 14 -4.15 18.99 10.84
N GLU A 15 -4.57 18.24 11.85
CA GLU A 15 -3.67 17.71 12.90
C GLU A 15 -2.52 16.88 12.29
N TYR A 16 -2.84 16.05 11.30
CA TYR A 16 -1.84 15.24 10.62
C TYR A 16 -0.90 16.09 9.76
N LEU A 17 -1.39 17.13 9.09
CA LEU A 17 -0.55 18.06 8.32
C LEU A 17 0.36 18.93 9.20
N ASP A 18 0.02 19.13 10.48
CA ASP A 18 0.90 19.79 11.45
C ASP A 18 1.99 18.86 11.99
N THR A 19 1.75 17.56 11.96
CA THR A 19 2.64 16.55 12.57
C THR A 19 3.54 15.87 11.55
N PHE A 20 3.02 15.60 10.35
CA PHE A 20 3.67 14.79 9.33
C PHE A 20 3.96 15.61 8.07
N PRO A 21 5.15 15.43 7.47
CA PRO A 21 5.51 16.13 6.23
C PRO A 21 4.67 15.66 5.03
N VAL A 22 4.10 14.45 5.09
CA VAL A 22 3.27 13.86 4.03
C VAL A 22 2.07 13.18 4.67
N VAL A 23 0.88 13.44 4.14
CA VAL A 23 -0.38 12.79 4.53
C VAL A 23 -1.04 12.22 3.28
N VAL A 24 -1.45 10.95 3.35
CA VAL A 24 -2.12 10.25 2.24
C VAL A 24 -3.61 10.11 2.56
N ILE A 25 -4.46 10.51 1.62
CA ILE A 25 -5.92 10.38 1.73
C ILE A 25 -6.36 9.16 0.92
N GLU A 26 -6.59 8.04 1.61
CA GLU A 26 -7.08 6.80 1.00
C GLU A 26 -8.59 6.62 1.16
N GLY A 27 -9.20 5.82 0.27
CA GLY A 27 -10.62 5.50 0.34
C GLY A 27 -11.21 5.02 -0.99
N ALA A 28 -12.44 4.51 -0.94
CA ALA A 28 -13.15 4.01 -2.12
C ALA A 28 -13.35 5.12 -3.19
N ARG A 29 -13.57 4.70 -4.44
CA ARG A 29 -13.89 5.66 -5.52
C ARG A 29 -15.16 6.45 -5.14
N GLN A 30 -15.16 7.74 -5.49
CA GLN A 30 -16.30 8.65 -5.32
C GLN A 30 -16.74 8.95 -3.87
N VAL A 31 -15.89 8.73 -2.87
CA VAL A 31 -16.17 9.13 -1.46
C VAL A 31 -15.82 10.59 -1.13
N GLY A 32 -15.33 11.34 -2.12
CA GLY A 32 -14.98 12.76 -2.01
C GLY A 32 -13.63 13.06 -1.34
N ARG A 33 -12.62 12.23 -1.64
CA ARG A 33 -11.22 12.45 -1.22
C ARG A 33 -10.66 13.77 -1.73
N SER A 34 -10.83 14.06 -3.02
CA SER A 34 -10.42 15.35 -3.62
C SER A 34 -11.12 16.53 -2.97
N THR A 35 -12.40 16.36 -2.57
CA THR A 35 -13.12 17.38 -1.81
C THR A 35 -12.52 17.60 -0.42
N LEU A 36 -12.10 16.55 0.28
CA LEU A 36 -11.39 16.69 1.56
C LEU A 36 -10.04 17.40 1.38
N ALA A 37 -9.27 17.06 0.35
CA ALA A 37 -8.01 17.75 0.03
C ALA A 37 -8.24 19.24 -0.22
N GLN A 38 -9.28 19.60 -0.99
CA GLN A 38 -9.66 21.00 -1.22
C GLN A 38 -10.05 21.72 0.08
N GLN A 39 -10.80 21.07 0.96
CA GLN A 39 -11.18 21.64 2.26
C GLN A 39 -9.95 21.89 3.15
N LEU A 40 -8.97 21.00 3.14
CA LEU A 40 -7.70 21.20 3.87
C LEU A 40 -6.94 22.42 3.34
N LEU A 41 -6.88 22.59 2.01
CA LEU A 41 -6.24 23.74 1.35
C LEU A 41 -7.01 25.06 1.49
N GLN A 42 -8.28 25.03 1.90
CA GLN A 42 -9.01 26.26 2.26
C GLN A 42 -8.58 26.79 3.64
N VAL A 43 -8.07 25.90 4.50
CA VAL A 43 -7.61 26.26 5.85
C VAL A 43 -6.10 26.46 5.89
N ARG A 44 -5.32 25.72 5.09
CA ARG A 44 -3.87 25.85 4.98
C ARG A 44 -3.44 26.44 3.64
N PRO A 45 -2.48 27.38 3.62
CA PRO A 45 -1.93 27.88 2.38
C PRO A 45 -1.27 26.75 1.61
N GLY A 46 -1.58 26.66 0.33
CA GLY A 46 -1.11 25.58 -0.51
C GLY A 46 -1.76 25.58 -1.87
N ILE A 47 -1.39 24.60 -2.68
CA ILE A 47 -1.93 24.41 -4.02
C ILE A 47 -2.30 22.95 -4.25
N GLN A 48 -3.22 22.74 -5.18
CA GLN A 48 -3.58 21.41 -5.65
C GLN A 48 -3.07 21.21 -7.07
N VAL A 49 -2.50 20.03 -7.31
CA VAL A 49 -2.13 19.52 -8.63
C VAL A 49 -2.77 18.14 -8.82
N THR A 50 -3.00 17.75 -10.06
CA THR A 50 -3.56 16.44 -10.41
C THR A 50 -2.73 15.79 -11.49
N LEU A 51 -2.31 14.55 -11.25
CA LEU A 51 -1.53 13.80 -12.23
C LEU A 51 -2.38 13.24 -13.37
N ASP A 52 -3.70 13.46 -13.36
CA ASP A 52 -4.56 13.21 -14.52
C ASP A 52 -4.33 14.25 -15.63
N VAL A 53 -3.73 15.40 -15.32
CA VAL A 53 -3.31 16.40 -16.33
C VAL A 53 -1.98 15.96 -16.96
N PRO A 54 -1.93 15.69 -18.28
CA PRO A 54 -0.73 15.13 -18.92
C PRO A 54 0.54 15.96 -18.73
N ALA A 55 0.42 17.29 -18.71
CA ALA A 55 1.57 18.18 -18.48
C ALA A 55 2.11 18.08 -17.04
N GLN A 56 1.23 17.93 -16.04
CA GLN A 56 1.63 17.79 -14.64
C GLN A 56 2.23 16.42 -14.37
N LEU A 57 1.67 15.36 -14.98
CA LEU A 57 2.27 14.04 -14.97
C LEU A 57 3.66 14.04 -15.61
N ALA A 58 3.80 14.63 -16.79
CA ALA A 58 5.10 14.73 -17.46
C ALA A 58 6.14 15.46 -16.60
N ALA A 59 5.76 16.59 -15.99
CA ALA A 59 6.64 17.33 -15.09
C ALA A 59 7.04 16.51 -13.85
N ALA A 60 6.09 15.80 -13.23
CA ALA A 60 6.35 14.92 -12.09
C ALA A 60 7.27 13.74 -12.44
N LEU A 61 7.20 13.24 -13.68
CA LEU A 61 8.04 12.16 -14.16
C LEU A 61 9.45 12.62 -14.57
N GLU A 62 9.57 13.84 -15.09
CA GLU A 62 10.84 14.41 -15.58
C GLU A 62 11.74 14.90 -14.44
N ASP A 63 11.20 15.69 -13.51
CA ASP A 63 11.93 16.21 -12.35
C ASP A 63 11.01 16.24 -11.10
N PRO A 64 11.00 15.17 -10.31
CA PRO A 64 10.11 15.04 -9.14
C PRO A 64 10.41 16.07 -8.06
N GLU A 65 11.67 16.46 -7.90
CA GLU A 65 12.05 17.46 -6.90
C GLU A 65 11.56 18.85 -7.30
N ALA A 66 11.77 19.25 -8.55
CA ALA A 66 11.25 20.52 -9.06
C ALA A 66 9.71 20.53 -9.03
N PHE A 67 9.06 19.42 -9.38
CA PHE A 67 7.62 19.27 -9.27
C PHE A 67 7.14 19.49 -7.84
N LEU A 68 7.80 18.93 -6.82
CA LEU A 68 7.40 19.14 -5.42
C LEU A 68 7.65 20.57 -4.94
N ARG A 69 8.73 21.22 -5.39
CA ARG A 69 9.06 22.61 -5.03
C ARG A 69 8.02 23.62 -5.50
N GLN A 70 7.15 23.27 -6.45
CA GLN A 70 6.07 24.15 -6.88
C GLN A 70 5.07 24.48 -5.74
N GLY A 71 5.02 23.65 -4.70
CA GLY A 71 4.25 23.93 -3.47
C GLY A 71 4.83 25.07 -2.63
N GLY A 72 6.07 25.47 -2.87
CA GLY A 72 6.78 26.47 -2.09
C GLY A 72 6.86 26.09 -0.61
N GLU A 73 6.54 27.02 0.28
CA GLU A 73 6.43 26.79 1.73
C GLU A 73 5.04 26.29 2.15
N GLY A 74 4.10 26.15 1.21
CA GLY A 74 2.72 25.73 1.46
C GLY A 74 2.50 24.23 1.28
N THR A 75 1.29 23.77 1.60
CA THR A 75 0.87 22.39 1.38
C THR A 75 0.69 22.12 -0.12
N LEU A 76 1.35 21.09 -0.65
CA LEU A 76 1.11 20.60 -2.01
C LEU A 76 0.19 19.38 -1.95
N ALA A 77 -1.07 19.53 -2.38
CA ALA A 77 -1.98 18.41 -2.54
C ALA A 77 -1.82 17.81 -3.95
N ILE A 78 -1.45 16.52 -4.03
CA ILE A 78 -1.28 15.80 -5.29
C ILE A 78 -2.44 14.81 -5.43
N ASP A 79 -3.35 15.09 -6.37
CA ASP A 79 -4.45 14.20 -6.71
C ASP A 79 -4.01 13.19 -7.78
N GLU A 80 -4.64 12.02 -7.77
CA GLU A 80 -4.32 10.89 -8.66
C GLU A 80 -2.82 10.52 -8.64
N ALA A 81 -2.16 10.66 -7.49
CA ALA A 81 -0.72 10.46 -7.29
C ALA A 81 -0.20 9.08 -7.76
N GLN A 82 -1.08 8.07 -7.81
CA GLN A 82 -0.77 6.74 -8.32
C GLN A 82 -0.42 6.70 -9.82
N LEU A 83 -0.64 7.79 -10.57
CA LEU A 83 -0.26 7.88 -11.99
C LEU A 83 1.24 8.10 -12.21
N ALA A 84 2.01 8.47 -11.19
CA ALA A 84 3.49 8.55 -11.23
C ALA A 84 4.18 7.58 -10.24
N PRO A 85 3.98 6.26 -10.39
CA PRO A 85 4.61 5.26 -9.51
C PRO A 85 6.11 5.16 -9.82
N GLY A 86 6.98 5.36 -8.83
CA GLY A 86 8.44 5.28 -9.01
C GLY A 86 9.19 6.59 -8.81
N GLN A 87 8.59 7.72 -9.19
CA GLN A 87 9.28 9.02 -9.27
C GLN A 87 9.08 9.87 -8.03
N LEU A 88 7.91 9.74 -7.39
CA LEU A 88 7.68 10.26 -6.05
C LEU A 88 8.21 9.32 -4.97
N GLU A 89 8.69 8.11 -5.34
CA GLU A 89 9.19 7.09 -4.41
C GLU A 89 10.36 7.55 -3.52
N PRO A 90 11.34 8.38 -3.91
CA PRO A 90 12.40 8.75 -2.95
C PRO A 90 11.89 9.52 -1.72
N ILE A 91 10.74 10.18 -1.85
CA ILE A 91 10.10 11.00 -0.79
C ILE A 91 8.89 10.26 -0.19
N THR A 92 8.33 9.30 -0.92
CA THR A 92 7.15 8.53 -0.51
C THR A 92 7.44 7.06 -0.26
N ALA A 93 8.58 6.45 -0.58
CA ALA A 93 8.74 4.99 -0.59
C ALA A 93 8.70 4.37 0.80
N ASP A 94 9.29 5.02 1.81
CA ASP A 94 9.20 4.53 3.19
C ASP A 94 7.80 4.76 3.76
N VAL A 95 7.20 5.91 3.43
CA VAL A 95 5.87 6.34 3.88
C VAL A 95 4.77 5.49 3.20
N LEU A 96 4.72 5.48 1.88
CA LEU A 96 3.91 4.63 1.00
C LEU A 96 4.19 3.15 1.21
N GLY A 97 5.43 2.74 1.47
CA GLY A 97 5.76 1.36 1.81
C GLY A 97 5.09 0.94 3.12
N GLY A 98 5.20 1.77 4.16
CA GLY A 98 4.49 1.59 5.43
C GLY A 98 2.97 1.62 5.27
N HIS A 99 2.42 2.56 4.50
CA HIS A 99 0.98 2.68 4.28
C HIS A 99 0.42 1.57 3.41
N PHE A 100 1.13 1.13 2.39
CA PHE A 100 0.72 0.03 1.52
C PHE A 100 0.73 -1.29 2.30
N LYS A 101 1.75 -1.51 3.14
CA LYS A 101 1.75 -2.60 4.13
C LYS A 101 0.54 -2.52 5.05
N ALA A 102 0.28 -1.36 5.64
CA ALA A 102 -0.83 -1.16 6.57
C ALA A 102 -2.20 -1.35 5.89
N PHE A 103 -2.35 -0.88 4.65
CA PHE A 103 -3.53 -1.07 3.83
C PHE A 103 -3.76 -2.57 3.57
N LEU A 104 -2.78 -3.29 3.03
CA LEU A 104 -2.93 -4.72 2.76
C LEU A 104 -3.17 -5.54 4.04
N ALA A 105 -2.51 -5.20 5.15
CA ALA A 105 -2.76 -5.82 6.45
C ALA A 105 -4.20 -5.58 6.91
N THR A 106 -4.71 -4.35 6.78
CA THR A 106 -6.09 -3.99 7.14
C THR A 106 -7.10 -4.72 6.25
N GLU A 107 -6.80 -4.87 4.97
CA GLU A 107 -7.65 -5.60 4.03
C GLU A 107 -7.70 -7.08 4.39
N LEU A 108 -6.57 -7.72 4.70
CA LEU A 108 -6.52 -9.09 5.20
C LEU A 108 -7.24 -9.26 6.55
N LEU A 109 -7.13 -8.29 7.47
CA LEU A 109 -7.87 -8.30 8.73
C LEU A 109 -9.39 -8.27 8.50
N LYS A 110 -9.88 -7.47 7.55
CA LYS A 110 -11.30 -7.47 7.17
C LYS A 110 -11.73 -8.81 6.59
N GLN A 111 -10.87 -9.46 5.80
CA GLN A 111 -11.15 -10.77 5.21
C GLN A 111 -11.31 -11.88 6.26
N GLN A 112 -10.68 -11.77 7.44
CA GLN A 112 -10.81 -12.78 8.50
C GLN A 112 -12.26 -13.07 8.90
N SER A 113 -13.16 -12.07 8.86
CA SER A 113 -14.53 -12.26 9.34
C SER A 113 -15.42 -13.03 8.37
N TRP A 114 -15.02 -13.19 7.10
CA TRP A 114 -15.83 -13.82 6.05
C TRP A 114 -15.06 -14.82 5.18
N SER A 115 -13.76 -15.01 5.43
CA SER A 115 -12.96 -16.05 4.80
C SER A 115 -13.47 -17.44 5.19
N THR A 116 -13.58 -18.33 4.21
CA THR A 116 -13.90 -19.75 4.43
C THR A 116 -12.80 -20.44 5.24
N GLU A 117 -11.54 -20.03 5.03
CA GLU A 117 -10.38 -20.49 5.80
C GLU A 117 -10.17 -19.57 7.00
N GLN A 118 -10.12 -20.13 8.21
CA GLN A 118 -9.82 -19.36 9.43
C GLN A 118 -8.32 -19.13 9.54
N PHE A 119 -7.92 -17.89 9.79
CA PHE A 119 -6.52 -17.51 9.94
C PHE A 119 -6.32 -16.41 10.98
N GLN A 120 -5.15 -16.40 11.60
CA GLN A 120 -4.64 -15.32 12.45
C GLN A 120 -3.45 -14.65 11.78
N LEU A 121 -3.33 -13.32 11.90
CA LEU A 121 -2.26 -12.55 11.30
C LEU A 121 -1.23 -12.16 12.36
N PHE A 122 0.04 -12.32 12.01
CA PHE A 122 1.19 -11.95 12.83
C PHE A 122 2.22 -11.19 12.00
N HIS A 123 3.12 -10.47 12.66
CA HIS A 123 4.36 -9.97 12.06
C HIS A 123 5.53 -10.80 12.62
N TYR A 124 6.53 -11.08 11.80
CA TYR A 124 7.72 -11.81 12.24
C TYR A 124 8.96 -10.94 12.11
N ARG A 125 9.75 -10.87 13.19
CA ARG A 125 11.09 -10.29 13.18
C ARG A 125 12.00 -11.04 14.15
N ASP A 126 13.25 -11.27 13.76
CA ASP A 126 14.24 -11.92 14.61
C ASP A 126 15.42 -10.99 14.97
N ARG A 127 16.33 -11.51 15.81
CA ARG A 127 17.54 -10.78 16.26
C ARG A 127 18.62 -10.67 15.19
N THR A 128 18.53 -11.47 14.12
CA THR A 128 19.49 -11.45 13.00
C THR A 128 19.09 -10.43 11.92
N GLY A 129 17.93 -9.79 12.09
CA GLY A 129 17.39 -8.80 11.17
C GLY A 129 16.56 -9.39 10.04
N ILE A 130 16.15 -10.67 10.14
CA ILE A 130 15.15 -11.24 9.24
C ILE A 130 13.77 -10.73 9.66
N GLU A 131 12.99 -10.31 8.67
CA GLU A 131 11.63 -9.82 8.84
C GLU A 131 10.73 -10.48 7.79
N VAL A 132 9.47 -10.70 8.17
CA VAL A 132 8.37 -11.05 7.26
C VAL A 132 7.19 -10.16 7.63
N ASP A 133 6.73 -9.35 6.68
CA ASP A 133 5.71 -8.31 6.91
C ASP A 133 4.43 -8.87 7.54
N LEU A 134 3.92 -9.99 7.02
CA LEU A 134 2.77 -10.69 7.61
C LEU A 134 2.95 -12.21 7.54
N VAL A 135 2.45 -12.91 8.55
CA VAL A 135 2.33 -14.36 8.60
C VAL A 135 0.89 -14.70 8.94
N ALA A 136 0.18 -15.36 8.03
CA ALA A 136 -1.14 -15.90 8.26
C ALA A 136 -1.02 -17.35 8.74
N GLU A 137 -1.32 -17.62 10.01
CA GLU A 137 -1.40 -18.97 10.56
C GLU A 137 -2.84 -19.49 10.45
N LEU A 138 -3.00 -20.64 9.82
CA LEU A 138 -4.28 -21.31 9.58
C LEU A 138 -4.67 -22.20 10.75
N ALA A 139 -5.94 -22.58 10.83
CA ALA A 139 -6.47 -23.43 11.90
C ALA A 139 -5.80 -24.81 12.03
N ASP A 140 -5.23 -25.34 10.92
CA ASP A 140 -4.46 -26.59 10.91
C ASP A 140 -2.99 -26.42 11.36
N GLY A 141 -2.61 -25.20 11.75
CA GLY A 141 -1.25 -24.83 12.17
C GLY A 141 -0.28 -24.62 11.01
N SER A 142 -0.73 -24.73 9.75
CA SER A 142 0.07 -24.31 8.60
C SER A 142 0.10 -22.79 8.47
N ALA A 143 1.08 -22.25 7.73
CA ALA A 143 1.30 -20.83 7.62
C ALA A 143 1.56 -20.37 6.19
N VAL A 144 1.07 -19.19 5.87
CA VAL A 144 1.38 -18.42 4.66
C VAL A 144 2.19 -17.19 5.05
N GLY A 145 3.38 -17.04 4.48
CA GLY A 145 4.18 -15.83 4.63
C GLY A 145 3.82 -14.81 3.56
N ILE A 146 3.72 -13.53 3.92
CA ILE A 146 3.38 -12.45 2.99
C ILE A 146 4.39 -11.32 3.16
N GLU A 147 4.95 -10.89 2.04
CA GLU A 147 5.83 -9.72 1.90
C GLU A 147 5.12 -8.68 1.04
N VAL A 148 5.27 -7.40 1.37
CA VAL A 148 4.66 -6.31 0.61
C VAL A 148 5.77 -5.46 0.00
N LYS A 149 5.63 -5.16 -1.29
CA LYS A 149 6.55 -4.28 -2.03
C LYS A 149 5.75 -3.28 -2.86
N THR A 150 6.11 -2.00 -2.76
CA THR A 150 5.61 -0.95 -3.65
C THR A 150 6.24 -1.06 -5.05
N SER A 151 7.37 -1.77 -5.19
CA SER A 151 8.02 -1.94 -6.49
C SER A 151 7.25 -2.86 -7.43
N SER A 152 7.30 -2.58 -8.72
CA SER A 152 6.90 -3.49 -9.80
C SER A 152 7.99 -4.51 -10.19
N SER A 153 9.17 -4.44 -9.57
CA SER A 153 10.34 -5.24 -9.97
C SER A 153 10.34 -6.66 -9.39
N HIS A 154 10.71 -7.64 -10.21
CA HIS A 154 10.81 -9.04 -9.80
C HIS A 154 12.22 -9.34 -9.31
N ARG A 155 12.48 -9.16 -8.01
CA ARG A 155 13.82 -9.35 -7.44
C ARG A 155 13.88 -10.54 -6.47
N PRO A 156 14.89 -11.43 -6.58
CA PRO A 156 15.06 -12.54 -5.65
C PRO A 156 15.19 -12.11 -4.18
N GLU A 157 15.77 -10.94 -3.90
CA GLU A 157 15.91 -10.41 -2.54
C GLU A 157 14.57 -10.20 -1.82
N HIS A 158 13.48 -9.92 -2.55
CA HIS A 158 12.14 -9.71 -1.96
C HIS A 158 11.62 -10.94 -1.22
N PHE A 159 12.18 -12.12 -1.51
CA PHE A 159 11.76 -13.39 -0.94
C PHE A 159 12.69 -13.88 0.18
N LYS A 160 13.63 -13.06 0.65
CA LYS A 160 14.61 -13.47 1.69
C LYS A 160 13.92 -13.93 2.98
N GLY A 161 12.98 -13.14 3.50
CA GLY A 161 12.21 -13.49 4.70
C GLY A 161 11.36 -14.75 4.49
N LEU A 162 10.69 -14.85 3.34
CA LEU A 162 9.85 -16.00 2.99
C LEU A 162 10.63 -17.29 2.81
N ARG A 163 11.84 -17.25 2.23
CA ARG A 163 12.74 -18.41 2.15
C ARG A 163 13.13 -18.88 3.54
N PHE A 164 13.53 -17.95 4.41
CA PHE A 164 13.83 -18.26 5.80
C PHE A 164 12.64 -18.92 6.51
N LEU A 165 11.44 -18.36 6.36
CA LEU A 165 10.23 -18.89 6.99
C LEU A 165 9.87 -20.29 6.45
N ARG A 166 9.97 -20.49 5.15
CA ARG A 166 9.77 -21.80 4.49
C ARG A 166 10.71 -22.85 5.06
N ASP A 167 12.00 -22.54 5.09
CA ASP A 167 13.04 -23.49 5.51
C ASP A 167 12.91 -23.80 7.01
N ARG A 168 12.44 -22.83 7.80
CA ARG A 168 12.19 -22.99 9.24
C ARG A 168 10.94 -23.82 9.56
N LEU A 169 9.84 -23.60 8.83
CA LEU A 169 8.55 -24.24 9.09
C LEU A 169 8.37 -25.57 8.35
N GLY A 170 9.15 -25.83 7.30
CA GLY A 170 9.12 -27.11 6.57
C GLY A 170 7.75 -27.38 5.96
N SER A 171 7.13 -28.50 6.35
CA SER A 171 5.80 -28.91 5.88
C SER A 171 4.66 -27.99 6.35
N ARG A 172 4.85 -27.26 7.45
CA ARG A 172 3.87 -26.26 7.92
C ARG A 172 3.81 -25.03 7.02
N PHE A 173 4.84 -24.77 6.21
CA PHE A 173 4.82 -23.64 5.29
C PHE A 173 4.01 -23.99 4.04
N ARG A 174 2.83 -23.39 3.90
CA ARG A 174 1.95 -23.65 2.76
C ARG A 174 2.47 -22.94 1.52
N CYS A 175 2.72 -21.63 1.62
CA CYS A 175 3.39 -20.83 0.60
C CYS A 175 3.89 -19.48 1.15
N GLY A 176 4.71 -18.80 0.35
CA GLY A 176 5.13 -17.43 0.55
C GLY A 176 4.71 -16.58 -0.64
N VAL A 177 4.08 -15.45 -0.36
CA VAL A 177 3.56 -14.52 -1.37
C VAL A 177 4.25 -13.18 -1.23
N VAL A 178 4.83 -12.65 -2.30
CA VAL A 178 5.16 -11.22 -2.39
C VAL A 178 3.99 -10.53 -3.09
N LEU A 179 3.31 -9.62 -2.40
CA LEU A 179 2.30 -8.74 -2.97
C LEU A 179 2.95 -7.43 -3.40
N GLY A 180 2.75 -7.04 -4.65
CA GLY A 180 3.26 -5.77 -5.15
C GLY A 180 2.56 -5.25 -6.38
N MET A 181 3.12 -4.21 -6.99
CA MET A 181 2.58 -3.58 -8.20
C MET A 181 2.97 -4.35 -9.47
N PHE A 182 2.84 -5.68 -9.43
CA PHE A 182 3.13 -6.55 -10.56
C PHE A 182 1.97 -6.50 -11.57
N GLN A 183 2.26 -6.67 -12.86
CA GLN A 183 1.22 -6.76 -13.89
C GLN A 183 0.56 -8.15 -13.91
N GLN A 184 1.32 -9.20 -13.55
CA GLN A 184 0.89 -10.59 -13.57
C GLN A 184 1.57 -11.37 -12.46
N GLY A 185 0.94 -12.48 -12.03
CA GLY A 185 1.53 -13.40 -11.07
C GLY A 185 2.68 -14.21 -11.67
N PHE A 186 3.67 -14.55 -10.85
CA PHE A 186 4.81 -15.37 -11.24
C PHE A 186 5.28 -16.25 -10.09
N GLN A 187 5.89 -17.40 -10.40
CA GLN A 187 6.51 -18.27 -9.41
C GLN A 187 8.03 -18.09 -9.43
N ILE A 188 8.64 -17.81 -8.28
CA ILE A 188 10.10 -17.63 -8.18
C ILE A 188 10.82 -18.92 -7.82
N SER A 189 10.20 -19.78 -6.99
CA SER A 189 10.73 -21.07 -6.58
C SER A 189 9.64 -21.94 -5.95
N ASP A 190 10.02 -23.11 -5.41
CA ASP A 190 9.10 -23.96 -4.63
C ASP A 190 8.37 -23.14 -3.57
N ARG A 191 7.03 -23.20 -3.64
CA ARG A 191 6.07 -22.54 -2.74
C ARG A 191 6.26 -21.03 -2.57
N LEU A 192 6.98 -20.34 -3.46
CA LEU A 192 7.19 -18.90 -3.41
C LEU A 192 6.70 -18.23 -4.70
N ILE A 193 5.75 -17.31 -4.56
CA ILE A 193 5.04 -16.66 -5.66
C ILE A 193 5.01 -15.14 -5.47
N GLY A 194 5.11 -14.40 -6.57
CA GLY A 194 4.78 -12.98 -6.62
C GLY A 194 3.40 -12.80 -7.24
N LEU A 195 2.56 -11.97 -6.63
CA LEU A 195 1.21 -11.67 -7.11
C LEU A 195 0.95 -10.16 -7.12
N PRO A 196 0.16 -9.65 -8.09
CA PRO A 196 -0.35 -8.29 -7.99
C PRO A 196 -1.10 -8.14 -6.68
N ALA A 197 -0.99 -6.98 -6.02
CA ALA A 197 -1.74 -6.73 -4.78
C ALA A 197 -3.25 -6.88 -4.98
N SER A 198 -3.75 -6.62 -6.19
CA SER A 198 -5.16 -6.83 -6.56
C SER A 198 -5.63 -8.29 -6.44
N ALA A 199 -4.71 -9.26 -6.43
CA ALA A 199 -5.02 -10.67 -6.26
C ALA A 199 -5.74 -10.97 -4.93
N LEU A 200 -5.64 -10.09 -3.93
CA LEU A 200 -6.43 -10.22 -2.69
C LEU A 200 -7.95 -10.19 -2.92
N TRP A 201 -8.42 -9.62 -4.04
CA TRP A 201 -9.84 -9.48 -4.35
C TRP A 201 -10.24 -10.10 -5.70
N GLU A 202 -9.28 -10.35 -6.59
CA GLU A 202 -9.52 -10.75 -7.98
C GLU A 202 -9.34 -12.25 -8.24
N LEU A 203 -8.89 -13.03 -7.25
CA LEU A 203 -8.73 -14.46 -7.46
C LEU A 203 -10.10 -15.11 -7.70
N PRO A 204 -10.30 -15.83 -8.82
CA PRO A 204 -11.51 -16.61 -9.01
C PRO A 204 -11.62 -17.60 -7.85
N ALA A 205 -12.85 -17.79 -7.36
CA ALA A 205 -13.11 -18.86 -6.40
C ALA A 205 -12.47 -20.15 -6.95
N PRO A 206 -11.71 -20.91 -6.14
CA PRO A 206 -11.14 -22.15 -6.62
C PRO A 206 -12.29 -22.98 -7.17
N ASP A 207 -12.18 -23.39 -8.44
CA ASP A 207 -13.12 -24.33 -9.05
C ASP A 207 -13.38 -25.45 -8.05
N GLN A 208 -14.65 -25.63 -7.69
CA GLN A 208 -15.09 -26.77 -6.91
C GLN A 208 -14.84 -28.02 -7.77
N ARG A 209 -13.64 -28.60 -7.66
CA ARG A 209 -13.34 -29.94 -8.17
C ARG A 209 -13.61 -30.98 -7.10
#